data_AF-A0A8T0NNJ5-F1
#
_entry.id   AF-A0A8T0NNJ5-F1
#
_cell.length_a   1.000
_cell.length_b   1.000
_cell.length_c   1.000
_cell.angle_alpha   90.00
_cell.angle_beta   90.00
_cell.angle_gamma   90.00
#
_symmetry.space_group_name_H-M   'P 1'
#
loop_
_entity.id
_entity.type
_entity.pdbx_description
1 polymer ?
#
loop_
_entity_poly.entity_id
_entity_poly.type
_entity_poly.pdbx_seq_one_letter_code
_entity_poly.pdbx_strand_id
1 'polypeptide(L)'
;MAVHQVDAHNLVPVWAASGKLEYSAKTFRGKVSKVMDEYLLEYPELPALMPWDGEQPVDVDWDALIYRICSSEAENMPEIDWCEPGEAAAMEVLLGSKDGFLTKRIKNYDMGRNDPTKPRALSCLSPYLHFGHISAQQCALEAKKRLHLSPKSVDAFLEELIIRKGLADNFCYYQPHYDSLAGAWEWARKTLMDHAADKREHIYT
;
A
#
# COMPACT_ATOMS: atom_id res chain seq x y z
N MET A 1 -11.48 30.88 1.00
CA MET A 1 -10.51 29.80 1.29
C MET A 1 -10.32 28.99 0.03
N ALA A 2 -9.08 28.66 -0.33
CA ALA A 2 -8.80 27.69 -1.39
C ALA A 2 -8.82 26.27 -0.80
N VAL A 3 -9.23 25.28 -1.59
CA VAL A 3 -9.24 23.86 -1.19
C VAL A 3 -8.34 23.11 -2.15
N HIS A 4 -7.29 22.47 -1.64
CA HIS A 4 -6.32 21.71 -2.42
C HIS A 4 -6.35 20.24 -1.99
N GLN A 5 -6.14 19.33 -2.95
CA GLN A 5 -5.97 17.89 -2.70
C GLN A 5 -4.61 17.46 -3.26
N VAL A 6 -3.86 16.68 -2.49
CA VAL A 6 -2.56 16.13 -2.88
C VAL A 6 -2.61 14.61 -2.71
N ASP A 7 -2.19 13.87 -3.73
CA ASP A 7 -1.95 12.43 -3.61
C ASP A 7 -0.60 12.23 -2.90
N ALA A 8 -0.65 11.96 -1.60
CA ALA A 8 0.52 11.67 -0.77
C ALA A 8 0.76 10.16 -0.60
N HIS A 9 -0.03 9.32 -1.28
CA HIS A 9 -0.10 7.88 -1.04
C HIS A 9 0.50 7.06 -2.19
N ASN A 10 0.40 7.58 -3.42
CA ASN A 10 0.96 6.97 -4.62
C ASN A 10 2.25 7.67 -5.05
N LEU A 11 3.15 6.90 -5.65
CA LEU A 11 4.37 7.44 -6.25
C LEU A 11 4.03 8.34 -7.45
N VAL A 12 3.18 7.87 -8.36
CA VAL A 12 2.61 8.69 -9.44
C VAL A 12 1.18 9.00 -9.04
N PRO A 13 0.76 10.29 -8.99
CA PRO A 13 -0.61 10.66 -8.61
C PRO A 13 -1.65 9.89 -9.42
N VAL A 14 -2.71 9.39 -8.79
CA VAL A 14 -3.68 8.47 -9.44
C VAL A 14 -4.27 9.03 -10.74
N TRP A 15 -4.56 10.33 -10.78
CA TRP A 15 -5.07 11.04 -11.96
C TRP A 15 -4.01 11.30 -13.04
N ALA A 16 -2.72 11.32 -12.68
CA ALA A 16 -1.60 11.46 -13.62
C ALA A 16 -1.13 10.10 -14.16
N ALA A 17 -1.24 9.02 -13.37
CA ALA A 17 -0.81 7.68 -13.74
C ALA A 17 -1.59 7.13 -14.96
N SER A 18 -2.87 7.45 -15.06
CA SER A 18 -3.72 7.12 -16.21
C SER A 18 -4.96 8.01 -16.20
N GLY A 19 -5.39 8.49 -17.38
CA GLY A 19 -6.68 9.18 -17.54
C GLY A 19 -7.91 8.25 -17.64
N LYS A 20 -7.77 6.97 -17.28
CA LYS A 20 -8.86 5.98 -17.29
C LYS A 20 -8.56 4.77 -16.40
N LEU A 21 -9.60 3.95 -16.17
CA LEU A 21 -9.50 2.61 -15.62
C LEU A 21 -8.61 1.71 -16.51
N GLU A 22 -7.60 1.10 -15.92
CA GLU A 22 -6.70 0.17 -16.59
C GLU A 22 -7.13 -1.28 -16.44
N TYR A 23 -6.96 -2.05 -17.51
CA TYR A 23 -7.40 -3.45 -17.55
C TYR A 23 -6.50 -4.37 -16.73
N SER A 24 -5.20 -4.10 -16.70
CA SER A 24 -4.21 -4.99 -16.08
C SER A 24 -2.94 -4.26 -15.65
N ALA A 25 -2.13 -4.91 -14.82
CA ALA A 25 -0.80 -4.42 -14.46
C ALA A 25 0.08 -4.16 -15.69
N LYS A 26 -0.07 -4.93 -16.78
CA LYS A 26 0.68 -4.71 -18.02
C LYS A 26 0.38 -3.33 -18.63
N THR A 27 -0.90 -2.98 -18.76
CA THR A 27 -1.31 -1.74 -19.42
C THR A 27 -1.04 -0.53 -18.53
N PHE A 28 -1.25 -0.68 -17.21
CA PHE A 28 -0.90 0.34 -16.22
C PHE A 28 0.62 0.59 -16.15
N ARG A 29 1.45 -0.46 -16.06
CA ARG A 29 2.92 -0.36 -16.08
C ARG A 29 3.43 0.42 -17.29
N GLY A 30 2.89 0.13 -18.47
CA GLY A 30 3.30 0.83 -19.70
C GLY A 30 3.09 2.36 -19.66
N LYS A 31 2.21 2.86 -18.80
CA LYS A 31 2.00 4.30 -18.57
C LYS A 31 2.89 4.82 -17.45
N VAL A 32 2.81 4.20 -16.26
CA VAL A 32 3.56 4.62 -15.06
C VAL A 32 5.07 4.60 -15.32
N SER A 33 5.59 3.58 -16.00
CA SER A 33 7.03 3.49 -16.29
C SER A 33 7.57 4.63 -17.17
N LYS A 34 6.72 5.32 -17.96
CA LYS A 34 7.16 6.45 -18.80
C LYS A 34 7.43 7.72 -18.02
N VAL A 35 6.79 7.85 -16.85
CA VAL A 35 6.86 9.03 -15.99
C VAL A 35 7.55 8.71 -14.66
N MET A 36 7.96 7.46 -14.43
CA MET A 36 8.57 7.01 -13.17
C MET A 36 9.75 7.89 -12.73
N ASP A 37 10.62 8.29 -13.66
CA ASP A 37 11.80 9.10 -13.34
C ASP A 37 11.46 10.56 -13.01
N GLU A 38 10.27 11.04 -13.39
CA GLU A 38 9.77 12.37 -13.04
C GLU A 38 9.24 12.40 -11.59
N TYR A 39 8.67 11.29 -11.12
CA TYR A 39 8.00 11.23 -9.82
C TYR A 39 8.81 10.54 -8.72
N LEU A 40 9.70 9.60 -9.07
CA LEU A 40 10.52 8.88 -8.09
C LEU A 40 11.74 9.71 -7.68
N LEU A 41 11.48 10.80 -6.97
CA LEU A 41 12.46 11.77 -6.48
C LEU A 41 12.62 11.63 -4.97
N GLU A 42 13.77 12.05 -4.44
CA GLU A 42 13.97 12.18 -2.99
C GLU A 42 13.06 13.29 -2.44
N TYR A 43 12.52 13.09 -1.23
CA TYR A 43 11.69 14.10 -0.58
C TYR A 43 12.55 15.27 -0.10
N PRO A 44 12.09 16.53 -0.27
CA PRO A 44 12.74 17.66 0.37
C PRO A 44 12.48 17.64 1.87
N GLU A 45 13.37 18.27 2.63
CA GLU A 45 13.12 18.59 4.04
C GLU A 45 11.94 19.56 4.16
N LEU A 46 11.17 19.45 5.25
CA LEU A 46 10.10 20.42 5.50
C LEU A 46 10.71 21.82 5.68
N PRO A 47 10.21 22.84 4.94
CA PRO A 47 10.73 24.19 5.08
C PRO A 47 10.41 24.74 6.46
N ALA A 48 11.31 25.57 6.99
CA ALA A 48 11.06 26.29 8.24
C ALA A 48 9.85 27.22 8.06
N LEU A 49 8.83 27.03 8.90
CA LEU A 49 7.64 27.87 8.95
C LEU A 49 7.72 28.83 10.13
N MET A 50 6.96 29.92 10.06
CA MET A 50 6.78 30.81 11.21
C MET A 50 6.16 30.04 12.38
N PRO A 51 6.51 30.36 13.64
CA PRO A 51 5.85 29.76 14.80
C PRO A 51 4.34 29.97 14.73
N TRP A 52 3.60 28.94 15.12
CA TRP A 52 2.14 28.99 15.16
C TRP A 52 1.67 29.92 16.28
N ASP A 53 0.94 30.98 15.91
CA ASP A 53 0.38 32.00 16.81
C ASP A 53 -1.15 31.97 16.89
N GLY A 54 -1.78 30.99 16.22
CA GLY A 54 -3.21 30.77 16.22
C GLY A 54 -3.73 30.03 17.46
N GLU A 55 -4.98 29.59 17.35
CA GLU A 55 -5.60 28.72 18.35
C GLU A 55 -4.77 27.43 18.54
N GLN A 56 -4.51 27.09 19.79
CA GLN A 56 -3.73 25.91 20.14
C GLN A 56 -4.63 24.67 20.15
N PRO A 57 -4.12 23.50 19.71
CA PRO A 57 -4.85 22.24 19.85
C PRO A 57 -5.18 21.94 21.30
N VAL A 58 -6.32 21.27 21.54
CA VAL A 58 -6.68 20.75 22.85
C VAL A 58 -5.86 19.51 23.16
N ASP A 59 -5.39 19.39 24.40
CA ASP A 59 -4.69 18.20 24.86
C ASP A 59 -5.60 16.96 24.84
N VAL A 60 -5.06 15.84 24.38
CA VAL A 60 -5.77 14.57 24.25
C VAL A 60 -5.20 13.55 25.24
N ASP A 61 -6.07 13.00 26.08
CA ASP A 61 -5.76 11.79 26.85
C ASP A 61 -5.92 10.56 25.94
N TRP A 62 -4.80 10.10 25.39
CA TRP A 62 -4.78 9.02 24.41
C TRP A 62 -5.19 7.67 25.01
N ASP A 63 -4.82 7.38 26.26
CA ASP A 63 -5.16 6.11 26.90
C ASP A 63 -6.68 6.00 27.10
N ALA A 64 -7.30 7.07 27.61
CA ALA A 64 -8.75 7.13 27.77
C ALA A 64 -9.48 7.07 26.41
N LEU A 65 -8.95 7.74 25.39
CA LEU A 65 -9.51 7.75 24.04
C LEU A 65 -9.47 6.36 23.39
N ILE A 66 -8.31 5.70 23.41
CA ILE A 66 -8.11 4.36 22.86
C ILE A 66 -9.03 3.37 23.57
N TYR A 67 -9.04 3.40 24.91
CA TYR A 67 -9.90 2.52 25.70
C TYR A 67 -11.38 2.67 25.33
N ARG A 68 -11.87 3.91 25.20
CA ARG A 68 -13.26 4.19 24.82
C ARG A 68 -13.58 3.61 23.44
N ILE A 69 -12.78 3.92 22.43
CA ILE A 69 -13.05 3.49 21.05
C ILE A 69 -13.02 1.96 20.96
N CYS A 70 -11.96 1.33 21.46
CA CYS A 70 -11.75 -0.11 21.32
C CYS A 70 -12.73 -0.95 22.17
N SER A 71 -13.19 -0.43 23.32
CA SER A 71 -14.03 -1.22 24.24
C SER A 71 -15.53 -0.99 24.06
N SER A 72 -15.95 0.15 23.51
CA SER A 72 -17.37 0.56 23.54
C SER A 72 -17.98 0.92 22.19
N GLU A 73 -17.17 1.21 21.17
CA GLU A 73 -17.66 1.72 19.88
C GLU A 73 -17.35 0.78 18.71
N ALA A 74 -16.38 -0.12 18.86
CA ALA A 74 -15.97 -1.08 17.86
C ALA A 74 -16.32 -2.53 18.26
N GLU A 75 -16.34 -3.43 17.28
CA GLU A 75 -16.35 -4.87 17.53
C GLU A 75 -15.05 -5.27 18.24
N ASN A 76 -15.14 -6.14 19.25
CA ASN A 76 -14.01 -6.53 20.09
C ASN A 76 -13.08 -7.52 19.35
N MET A 77 -12.36 -7.01 18.35
CA MET A 77 -11.30 -7.72 17.64
C MET A 77 -9.96 -7.49 18.35
N PRO A 78 -9.22 -8.55 18.70
CA PRO A 78 -7.92 -8.40 19.36
C PRO A 78 -6.91 -7.61 18.52
N GLU A 79 -6.11 -6.80 19.20
CA GLU A 79 -4.94 -6.17 18.59
C GLU A 79 -3.91 -7.21 18.16
N ILE A 80 -3.14 -6.87 17.13
CA ILE A 80 -2.02 -7.70 16.68
C ILE A 80 -0.80 -7.49 17.58
N ASP A 81 -0.07 -8.57 17.84
CA ASP A 81 1.11 -8.58 18.73
C ASP A 81 2.44 -8.76 17.97
N TRP A 82 2.39 -8.99 16.67
CA TRP A 82 3.57 -9.30 15.85
C TRP A 82 4.23 -8.08 15.21
N CYS A 83 3.60 -6.90 15.28
CA CYS A 83 4.22 -5.65 14.84
C CYS A 83 3.74 -4.42 15.63
N GLU A 84 4.67 -3.52 15.92
CA GLU A 84 4.38 -2.22 16.52
C GLU A 84 3.92 -1.20 15.45
N PRO A 85 2.93 -0.34 15.71
CA PRO A 85 2.51 0.72 14.79
C PRO A 85 3.51 1.91 14.77
N GLY A 86 3.29 2.85 13.85
CA GLY A 86 4.03 4.12 13.77
C GLY A 86 5.25 4.11 12.84
N GLU A 87 5.76 5.31 12.57
CA GLU A 87 6.81 5.56 11.56
C GLU A 87 8.14 4.89 11.92
N ALA A 88 8.55 4.96 13.19
CA ALA A 88 9.80 4.37 13.65
C ALA A 88 9.82 2.85 13.48
N ALA A 89 8.72 2.18 13.85
CA ALA A 89 8.57 0.73 13.67
C ALA A 89 8.53 0.35 12.19
N ALA A 90 7.82 1.12 11.35
CA ALA A 90 7.79 0.92 9.91
C ALA A 90 9.19 0.99 9.28
N MET A 91 10.00 1.98 9.71
CA MET A 91 11.37 2.15 9.23
C MET A 91 12.29 1.02 9.69
N GLU A 92 12.14 0.52 10.93
CA GLU A 92 12.87 -0.67 11.39
C GLU A 92 12.47 -1.92 10.60
N VAL A 93 11.20 -2.10 10.25
CA VAL A 93 10.77 -3.21 9.39
C VAL A 93 11.36 -3.10 7.98
N LEU A 94 11.48 -1.88 7.43
CA LEU A 94 12.07 -1.66 6.10
C LEU A 94 13.59 -1.83 6.09
N LEU A 95 14.29 -1.11 6.98
CA LEU A 95 15.73 -0.87 6.95
C LEU A 95 16.49 -1.39 8.17
N GLY A 96 15.80 -1.97 9.15
CA GLY A 96 16.39 -2.41 10.42
C GLY A 96 17.64 -3.26 10.25
N SER A 97 18.63 -3.03 11.11
CA SER A 97 19.93 -3.69 11.00
C SER A 97 19.88 -5.18 11.37
N LYS A 98 18.90 -5.59 12.19
CA LYS A 98 18.75 -6.97 12.67
C LYS A 98 17.90 -7.82 11.72
N ASP A 99 16.74 -7.31 11.29
CA ASP A 99 15.79 -8.07 10.46
C ASP A 99 15.02 -7.23 9.42
N GLY A 100 15.57 -6.07 9.04
CA GLY A 100 14.95 -5.21 8.03
C GLY A 100 14.76 -5.93 6.70
N PHE A 101 13.64 -5.62 6.03
CA PHE A 101 13.28 -6.24 4.76
C PHE A 101 14.37 -6.05 3.73
N LEU A 102 14.76 -4.80 3.48
CA LEU A 102 15.74 -4.46 2.44
C LEU A 102 17.18 -4.78 2.85
N THR A 103 17.47 -4.92 4.14
CA THR A 103 18.82 -5.19 4.64
C THR A 103 19.13 -6.68 4.80
N LYS A 104 18.13 -7.51 5.16
CA LYS A 104 18.34 -8.93 5.49
C LYS A 104 17.51 -9.90 4.67
N ARG A 105 16.31 -9.52 4.22
CA ARG A 105 15.30 -10.48 3.72
C ARG A 105 15.05 -10.42 2.21
N ILE A 106 15.27 -9.26 1.58
CA ILE A 106 14.96 -8.98 0.16
C ILE A 106 15.54 -10.00 -0.81
N LYS A 107 16.73 -10.57 -0.54
CA LYS A 107 17.37 -11.58 -1.39
C LYS A 107 16.43 -12.74 -1.75
N ASN A 108 15.58 -13.15 -0.81
CA ASN A 108 14.69 -14.30 -0.96
C ASN A 108 13.29 -13.94 -1.47
N TYR A 109 13.01 -12.65 -1.73
CA TYR A 109 11.64 -12.20 -2.04
C TYR A 109 11.09 -12.83 -3.32
N ASP A 110 11.83 -12.78 -4.44
CA ASP A 110 11.35 -13.31 -5.74
C ASP A 110 10.92 -14.78 -5.65
N MET A 111 11.76 -15.61 -5.03
CA MET A 111 11.53 -17.05 -4.89
C MET A 111 10.62 -17.43 -3.70
N GLY A 112 10.49 -16.55 -2.70
CA GLY A 112 9.82 -16.85 -1.43
C GLY A 112 8.43 -16.23 -1.28
N ARG A 113 8.10 -15.16 -2.04
CA ARG A 113 6.84 -14.41 -1.88
C ARG A 113 5.56 -15.21 -2.12
N ASN A 114 5.65 -16.32 -2.85
CA ASN A 114 4.50 -17.19 -3.15
C ASN A 114 4.46 -18.45 -2.25
N ASP A 115 5.34 -18.55 -1.26
CA ASP A 115 5.43 -19.70 -0.37
C ASP A 115 4.92 -19.32 1.04
N PRO A 116 3.68 -19.70 1.41
CA PRO A 116 3.13 -19.35 2.72
C PRO A 116 3.88 -20.02 3.89
N THR A 117 4.71 -21.04 3.64
CA THR A 117 5.57 -21.64 4.66
C THR A 117 6.82 -20.81 4.96
N LYS A 118 7.05 -19.73 4.19
CA LYS A 118 8.16 -18.77 4.35
C LYS A 118 7.64 -17.38 4.71
N PRO A 119 6.99 -17.19 5.88
CA PRO A 119 6.35 -15.92 6.24
C PRO A 119 7.32 -14.73 6.25
N ARG A 120 8.62 -14.97 6.54
CA ARG A 120 9.66 -13.93 6.56
C ARG A 120 10.13 -13.48 5.17
N ALA A 121 9.69 -14.13 4.10
CA ALA A 121 10.04 -13.73 2.73
C ALA A 121 9.33 -12.44 2.30
N LEU A 122 8.12 -12.18 2.78
CA LEU A 122 7.35 -10.98 2.49
C LEU A 122 7.87 -9.76 3.25
N SER A 123 7.63 -8.55 2.74
CA SER A 123 8.12 -7.33 3.41
C SER A 123 7.51 -7.08 4.79
N CYS A 124 6.27 -7.52 4.99
CA CYS A 124 5.42 -7.18 6.13
C CYS A 124 5.15 -5.67 6.26
N LEU A 125 5.22 -4.93 5.15
CA LEU A 125 5.02 -3.48 5.13
C LEU A 125 3.55 -3.06 4.95
N SER A 126 2.63 -3.98 4.63
CA SER A 126 1.24 -3.62 4.32
C SER A 126 0.48 -2.93 5.45
N PRO A 127 0.63 -3.25 6.76
CA PRO A 127 -0.04 -2.49 7.81
C PRO A 127 0.42 -1.04 7.85
N TYR A 128 1.73 -0.81 7.69
CA TYR A 128 2.33 0.52 7.69
C TYR A 128 1.95 1.34 6.46
N LEU A 129 1.96 0.70 5.29
CA LEU A 129 1.55 1.34 4.04
C LEU A 129 0.07 1.72 4.08
N HIS A 130 -0.80 0.86 4.63
CA HIS A 130 -2.23 1.13 4.74
C HIS A 130 -2.54 2.40 5.55
N PHE A 131 -1.92 2.53 6.73
CA PHE A 131 -2.12 3.69 7.61
C PHE A 131 -1.22 4.89 7.27
N GLY A 132 -0.35 4.78 6.27
CA GLY A 132 0.57 5.86 5.89
C GLY A 132 1.71 6.11 6.89
N HIS A 133 2.02 5.15 7.76
CA HIS A 133 3.19 5.19 8.66
C HIS A 133 4.52 5.16 7.89
N ILE A 134 4.51 4.76 6.61
CA ILE A 134 5.67 4.85 5.74
C ILE A 134 5.24 5.14 4.30
N SER A 135 5.98 6.01 3.61
CA SER A 135 5.72 6.31 2.21
C SER A 135 6.12 5.14 1.30
N ALA A 136 5.25 4.77 0.36
CA ALA A 136 5.56 3.80 -0.69
C ALA A 136 6.73 4.28 -1.58
N GLN A 137 6.85 5.59 -1.81
CA GLN A 137 7.96 6.18 -2.53
C GLN A 137 9.27 6.07 -1.76
N GLN A 138 9.25 6.28 -0.43
CA GLN A 138 10.42 6.06 0.42
C GLN A 138 10.90 4.60 0.33
N CYS A 139 9.98 3.63 0.42
CA CYS A 139 10.27 2.22 0.21
C CYS A 139 10.89 1.94 -1.17
N ALA A 140 10.39 2.59 -2.23
CA ALA A 140 10.89 2.43 -3.59
C ALA A 140 12.31 3.00 -3.79
N LEU A 141 12.58 4.21 -3.26
CA LEU A 141 13.91 4.83 -3.27
C LEU A 141 14.94 3.94 -2.58
N GLU A 142 14.61 3.45 -1.39
CA GLU A 142 15.48 2.56 -0.63
C GLU A 142 15.72 1.21 -1.30
N ALA A 143 14.69 0.66 -1.98
CA ALA A 143 14.84 -0.56 -2.76
C ALA A 143 15.76 -0.33 -3.97
N LYS A 144 15.62 0.79 -4.70
CA LYS A 144 16.49 1.14 -5.84
C LYS A 144 17.97 1.23 -5.44
N LYS A 145 18.28 1.78 -4.26
CA LYS A 145 19.65 1.83 -3.72
C LYS A 145 20.30 0.44 -3.60
N ARG A 146 19.49 -0.63 -3.52
CA ARG A 146 19.92 -2.03 -3.34
C ARG A 146 19.71 -2.89 -4.58
N LEU A 147 19.27 -2.32 -5.70
CA LEU A 147 19.01 -3.04 -6.96
C LEU A 147 20.22 -3.90 -7.38
N HIS A 148 21.44 -3.37 -7.27
CA HIS A 148 22.67 -4.06 -7.63
C HIS A 148 22.97 -5.31 -6.79
N LEU A 149 22.40 -5.45 -5.58
CA LEU A 149 22.62 -6.58 -4.69
C LEU A 149 21.66 -7.74 -4.97
N SER A 150 20.45 -7.45 -5.43
CA SER A 150 19.39 -8.45 -5.62
C SER A 150 18.40 -8.02 -6.72
N PRO A 151 18.85 -7.92 -7.99
CA PRO A 151 18.06 -7.28 -9.05
C PRO A 151 16.66 -7.86 -9.21
N LYS A 152 16.55 -9.18 -9.38
CA LYS A 152 15.27 -9.88 -9.56
C LYS A 152 14.30 -9.66 -8.40
N SER A 153 14.79 -9.74 -7.17
CA SER A 153 13.97 -9.56 -5.97
C SER A 153 13.55 -8.12 -5.76
N VAL A 154 14.41 -7.16 -6.09
CA VAL A 154 14.08 -5.73 -6.04
C VAL A 154 13.06 -5.38 -7.12
N ASP A 155 13.25 -5.85 -8.35
CA ASP A 155 12.30 -5.64 -9.45
C ASP A 155 10.92 -6.23 -9.12
N ALA A 156 10.89 -7.47 -8.60
CA ALA A 156 9.66 -8.10 -8.14
C ALA A 156 8.99 -7.31 -7.01
N PHE A 157 9.76 -6.78 -6.07
CA PHE A 157 9.22 -5.96 -4.98
C PHE A 157 8.65 -4.63 -5.48
N LEU A 158 9.37 -3.94 -6.37
CA LEU A 158 8.92 -2.67 -6.95
C LEU A 158 7.68 -2.84 -7.84
N GLU A 159 7.55 -3.97 -8.53
CA GLU A 159 6.34 -4.34 -9.27
C GLU A 159 5.12 -4.42 -8.34
N GLU A 160 5.22 -5.13 -7.22
CA GLU A 160 4.11 -5.24 -6.27
C GLU A 160 3.83 -3.90 -5.56
N LEU A 161 4.88 -3.21 -5.12
CA LEU A 161 4.80 -1.96 -4.37
C LEU A 161 4.25 -0.77 -5.18
N ILE A 162 4.63 -0.65 -6.45
CA ILE A 162 4.28 0.52 -7.27
C ILE A 162 3.17 0.16 -8.27
N ILE A 163 3.36 -0.90 -9.05
CA ILE A 163 2.44 -1.22 -10.14
C ILE A 163 1.16 -1.85 -9.60
N ARG A 164 1.26 -2.87 -8.74
CA ARG A 164 0.07 -3.57 -8.23
C ARG A 164 -0.71 -2.73 -7.23
N LYS A 165 -0.04 -2.08 -6.29
CA LYS A 165 -0.67 -1.11 -5.38
C LYS A 165 -1.32 0.05 -6.15
N GLY A 166 -0.58 0.72 -7.04
CA GLY A 166 -1.11 1.86 -7.81
C GLY A 166 -2.26 1.46 -8.75
N LEU A 167 -2.27 0.21 -9.24
CA LEU A 167 -3.39 -0.31 -10.02
C LEU A 167 -4.66 -0.49 -9.18
N ALA A 168 -4.54 -0.85 -7.89
CA ALA A 168 -5.69 -0.93 -7.00
C ALA A 168 -6.32 0.47 -6.79
N ASP A 169 -5.51 1.49 -6.56
CA ASP A 169 -5.99 2.88 -6.46
C ASP A 169 -6.59 3.36 -7.79
N ASN A 170 -5.97 3.03 -8.94
CA ASN A 170 -6.55 3.28 -10.26
C ASN A 170 -7.93 2.61 -10.41
N PHE A 171 -8.08 1.38 -9.93
CA PHE A 171 -9.34 0.66 -9.98
C PHE A 171 -10.42 1.35 -9.15
N CYS A 172 -10.18 1.57 -7.86
CA CYS A 172 -11.17 2.19 -6.98
C CYS A 172 -11.49 3.64 -7.37
N TYR A 173 -10.52 4.40 -7.90
CA TYR A 173 -10.72 5.77 -8.35
C TYR A 173 -11.64 5.85 -9.59
N TYR A 174 -11.45 4.96 -10.57
CA TYR A 174 -12.20 5.01 -11.83
C TYR A 174 -13.43 4.08 -11.90
N GLN A 175 -13.58 3.14 -10.97
CA GLN A 175 -14.71 2.21 -10.89
C GLN A 175 -15.55 2.49 -9.64
N PRO A 176 -16.67 3.21 -9.76
CA PRO A 176 -17.56 3.49 -8.62
C PRO A 176 -18.13 2.23 -7.95
N HIS A 177 -18.16 1.11 -8.66
CA HIS A 177 -18.67 -0.18 -8.17
C HIS A 177 -17.54 -1.16 -7.81
N TYR A 178 -16.41 -0.66 -7.30
CA TYR A 178 -15.18 -1.44 -7.09
C TYR A 178 -15.34 -2.62 -6.11
N ASP A 179 -16.35 -2.57 -5.25
CA ASP A 179 -16.66 -3.56 -4.21
C ASP A 179 -17.83 -4.47 -4.59
N SER A 180 -18.27 -4.46 -5.85
CA SER A 180 -19.38 -5.29 -6.32
C SER A 180 -19.08 -5.98 -7.64
N LEU A 181 -19.84 -7.04 -7.95
CA LEU A 181 -19.72 -7.74 -9.23
C LEU A 181 -19.95 -6.80 -10.44
N ALA A 182 -20.71 -5.71 -10.27
CA ALA A 182 -20.94 -4.74 -11.32
C ALA A 182 -19.65 -4.03 -11.79
N GLY A 183 -18.64 -3.90 -10.92
CA GLY A 183 -17.35 -3.30 -11.25
C GLY A 183 -16.41 -4.20 -12.05
N ALA A 184 -16.71 -5.50 -12.14
CA ALA A 184 -15.90 -6.45 -12.87
C ALA A 184 -16.00 -6.28 -14.40
N TRP A 185 -14.95 -6.68 -15.11
CA TRP A 185 -14.96 -6.71 -16.58
C TRP A 185 -16.10 -7.56 -17.12
N GLU A 186 -16.67 -7.14 -18.25
CA GLU A 186 -17.88 -7.76 -18.83
C GLU A 186 -17.73 -9.27 -19.05
N TRP A 187 -16.58 -9.73 -19.55
CA TRP A 187 -16.34 -11.16 -19.76
C TRP A 187 -16.41 -11.96 -18.45
N ALA A 188 -15.90 -11.40 -17.35
CA ALA A 188 -15.89 -12.03 -16.03
C ALA A 188 -17.32 -12.09 -15.45
N ARG A 189 -18.11 -11.03 -15.64
CA ARG A 189 -19.53 -11.02 -15.26
C ARG A 189 -20.32 -12.07 -16.04
N LYS A 190 -20.14 -12.13 -17.36
CA LYS A 190 -20.82 -13.11 -18.23
C LYS A 190 -20.51 -14.54 -17.83
N THR A 191 -19.22 -14.91 -17.68
CA THR A 191 -18.87 -16.28 -17.30
C THR A 191 -19.39 -16.66 -15.91
N LEU A 192 -19.39 -15.74 -14.94
CA LEU A 192 -20.00 -16.01 -13.63
C LEU A 192 -21.52 -16.20 -13.71
N MET A 193 -22.20 -15.48 -14.60
CA MET A 193 -23.64 -15.64 -14.85
C MET A 193 -23.97 -16.95 -15.56
N ASP A 194 -23.17 -17.34 -16.56
CA ASP A 194 -23.34 -18.60 -17.30
C ASP A 194 -23.25 -19.82 -16.37
N HIS A 195 -22.38 -19.75 -15.35
CA HIS A 195 -22.17 -20.79 -14.34
C HIS A 195 -22.97 -20.56 -13.04
N ALA A 196 -23.90 -19.59 -13.01
CA ALA A 196 -24.62 -19.25 -11.78
C ALA A 196 -25.50 -20.39 -11.26
N ALA A 197 -26.01 -21.25 -12.15
CA ALA A 197 -26.85 -22.41 -11.81
C ALA A 197 -26.07 -23.67 -11.42
N ASP A 198 -24.73 -23.67 -11.57
CA ASP A 198 -23.91 -24.82 -11.23
C ASP A 198 -24.01 -25.11 -9.73
N LYS A 199 -24.26 -26.38 -9.39
CA LYS A 199 -24.31 -26.80 -7.98
C LYS A 199 -22.91 -26.66 -7.39
N ARG A 200 -22.78 -25.85 -6.34
CA ARG A 200 -21.53 -25.76 -5.55
C ARG A 200 -21.32 -27.08 -4.81
N GLU A 201 -20.08 -27.56 -4.78
CA GLU A 201 -19.71 -28.78 -4.04
C GLU A 201 -20.02 -28.65 -2.55
N HIS A 202 -19.79 -27.45 -2.01
CA HIS A 202 -20.04 -27.11 -0.61
C HIS A 202 -20.73 -25.74 -0.50
N ILE A 203 -21.64 -25.62 0.46
CA ILE A 203 -22.23 -24.35 0.88
C ILE A 203 -21.99 -24.23 2.38
N TYR A 204 -21.21 -23.24 2.78
CA TYR A 204 -20.98 -22.92 4.19
C TYR A 204 -22.10 -22.01 4.68
N THR A 205 -22.58 -22.27 5.90
CA THR A 205 -23.61 -21.50 6.62
C THR A 205 -23.01 -20.88 7.86
#